data_AF-A0A7C9EDQ6-F1
#
_entry.id   AF-A0A7C9EDQ6-F1
#
_cell.length_a   1.000
_cell.length_b   1.000
_cell.length_c   1.000
_cell.angle_alpha   90.00
_cell.angle_beta   90.00
_cell.angle_gamma   90.00
#
_symmetry.space_group_name_H-M   'P 1'
#
loop_
_entity.id
_entity.type
_entity.pdbx_description
1 polymer ?
#
loop_
_entity_poly.entity_id
_entity_poly.type
_entity_poly.pdbx_seq_one_letter_code
_entity_poly.pdbx_strand_id
1 'polypeptide(L)'
;MENRRQKDNLDIGQTRRVKVYRMVEEGKWDDHGTGHITVDYIERSEDFGLFVYAEEDNEILLLHRISPDDIYRKQEDTIISWRDPECSTELALSFQESAGCSYIWDQICNEQRN
;
A
#
# COMPACT_ATOMS: atom_id res chain seq x y z
N MET A 1 18.13 -21.55 16.12
CA MET A 1 17.55 -20.19 16.22
C MET A 1 17.16 -19.64 14.83
N GLU A 2 17.55 -20.30 13.73
CA GLU A 2 17.23 -19.94 12.33
C GLU A 2 15.74 -20.01 11.96
N ASN A 3 14.98 -20.96 12.53
CA ASN A 3 13.58 -21.22 12.12
C ASN A 3 12.57 -20.12 12.49
N ARG A 4 12.90 -19.22 13.42
CA ARG A 4 11.98 -18.14 13.82
C ARG A 4 11.99 -17.02 12.77
N ARG A 5 13.19 -16.59 12.34
CA ARG A 5 13.38 -15.54 11.32
C ARG A 5 12.77 -15.88 9.97
N GLN A 6 12.84 -17.15 9.54
CA GLN A 6 12.22 -17.57 8.27
C GLN A 6 10.69 -17.54 8.35
N LYS A 7 10.12 -17.93 9.49
CA LYS A 7 8.67 -17.94 9.72
C LYS A 7 8.11 -16.52 9.87
N ASP A 8 8.83 -15.64 10.53
CA ASP A 8 8.51 -14.21 10.62
C ASP A 8 8.52 -13.58 9.22
N ASN A 9 9.50 -13.89 8.36
CA ASN A 9 9.55 -13.39 6.98
C ASN A 9 8.37 -13.86 6.10
N LEU A 10 7.93 -15.11 6.26
CA LEU A 10 6.77 -15.67 5.56
C LEU A 10 5.44 -15.05 6.03
N ASP A 11 5.32 -14.75 7.33
CA ASP A 11 4.16 -14.10 7.94
C ASP A 11 4.06 -12.61 7.53
N ILE A 12 5.20 -11.93 7.46
CA ILE A 12 5.30 -10.54 6.99
C ILE A 12 4.93 -10.44 5.49
N GLY A 13 5.34 -11.41 4.66
CA GLY A 13 4.96 -11.46 3.26
C GLY A 13 3.45 -11.60 3.07
N GLN A 14 2.83 -12.57 3.75
CA GLN A 14 1.38 -12.82 3.63
C GLN A 14 0.54 -11.66 4.18
N THR A 15 0.95 -11.03 5.27
CA THR A 15 0.23 -9.89 5.84
C THR A 15 0.30 -8.65 4.96
N ARG A 16 1.29 -8.53 4.06
CA ARG A 16 1.48 -7.36 3.19
C ARG A 16 0.93 -7.53 1.77
N ARG A 17 0.25 -8.64 1.49
CA ARG A 17 -0.31 -8.90 0.16
C ARG A 17 -1.53 -8.00 -0.09
N VAL A 18 -1.50 -7.27 -1.21
CA VAL A 18 -2.54 -6.31 -1.60
C VAL A 18 -2.91 -6.44 -3.08
N LYS A 19 -4.16 -6.13 -3.41
CA LYS A 19 -4.60 -5.81 -4.76
C LYS A 19 -4.64 -4.30 -4.96
N VAL A 20 -4.13 -3.84 -6.09
CA VAL A 20 -4.16 -2.42 -6.49
C VAL A 20 -5.37 -2.20 -7.39
N TYR A 21 -6.19 -1.23 -7.05
CA TYR A 21 -7.35 -0.84 -7.85
C TYR A 21 -7.24 0.61 -8.27
N ARG A 22 -7.67 0.89 -9.50
CA ARG A 22 -7.80 2.23 -10.06
C ARG A 22 -9.22 2.48 -10.53
N MET A 23 -9.83 3.60 -10.15
CA MET A 23 -11.15 3.95 -10.65
C MET A 23 -11.03 4.50 -12.06
N VAL A 24 -11.60 3.79 -13.04
CA VAL A 24 -11.58 4.18 -14.45
C VAL A 24 -12.81 4.97 -14.87
N GLU A 25 -13.95 4.66 -14.25
CA GLU A 25 -15.23 5.33 -14.43
C GLU A 25 -15.92 5.41 -13.06
N GLU A 26 -16.87 6.33 -12.88
CA GLU A 26 -17.56 6.48 -11.59
C GLU A 26 -18.18 5.15 -11.12
N GLY A 27 -17.75 4.67 -9.95
CA GLY A 27 -18.20 3.40 -9.38
C GLY A 27 -17.59 2.14 -10.03
N LYS A 28 -16.69 2.28 -11.01
CA LYS A 28 -16.04 1.17 -11.71
C LYS A 28 -14.55 1.16 -11.44
N TRP A 29 -14.10 0.10 -10.77
CA TRP A 29 -12.72 -0.14 -10.39
C TRP A 29 -12.10 -1.21 -11.27
N ASP A 30 -10.89 -0.94 -11.75
CA ASP A 30 -10.07 -1.86 -12.52
C ASP A 30 -9.01 -2.50 -11.62
N ASP A 31 -8.84 -3.82 -11.70
CA ASP A 31 -7.78 -4.56 -10.97
C ASP A 31 -6.46 -4.36 -11.72
N HIS A 32 -5.56 -3.58 -11.13
CA HIS A 32 -4.27 -3.21 -11.68
C HIS A 32 -3.15 -4.17 -11.28
N GLY A 33 -3.46 -5.25 -10.58
CA GLY A 33 -2.52 -6.29 -10.20
C GLY A 33 -2.52 -6.62 -8.71
N THR A 34 -1.82 -7.69 -8.37
CA THR A 34 -1.64 -8.15 -6.99
C THR A 34 -0.15 -8.15 -6.66
N GLY A 35 0.19 -7.72 -5.44
CA GLY A 35 1.57 -7.52 -5.03
C GLY A 35 1.75 -7.41 -3.53
N HIS A 36 2.97 -7.10 -3.12
CA HIS A 36 3.36 -6.93 -1.73
C HIS A 36 3.68 -5.47 -1.46
N ILE A 37 3.02 -4.89 -0.45
CA ILE A 37 3.20 -3.48 -0.11
C ILE A 37 4.32 -3.26 0.90
N THR A 38 5.08 -2.18 0.71
CA THR A 38 6.04 -1.64 1.68
C THR A 38 5.94 -0.12 1.76
N VAL A 39 6.34 0.42 2.91
CA VAL A 39 6.59 1.85 3.11
C VAL A 39 8.10 2.02 3.22
N ASP A 40 8.70 2.86 2.39
CA ASP A 40 10.14 3.13 2.43
C ASP A 40 10.45 4.56 1.93
N TYR A 41 11.69 5.00 2.06
CA TYR A 41 12.16 6.27 1.50
C TYR A 41 12.14 6.21 -0.02
N ILE A 42 11.66 7.29 -0.64
CA ILE A 42 11.82 7.51 -2.07
C ILE A 42 13.28 7.90 -2.32
N GLU A 43 13.93 7.22 -3.26
CA GLU A 43 15.35 7.46 -3.53
C GLU A 43 15.62 8.94 -3.81
N ARG A 44 16.62 9.49 -3.10
CA ARG A 44 17.08 10.88 -3.23
C ARG A 44 16.05 11.94 -2.80
N SER A 45 14.99 11.57 -2.08
CA SER A 45 14.16 12.51 -1.33
C SER A 45 14.15 12.17 0.15
N GLU A 46 13.64 13.09 0.97
CA GLU A 46 13.37 12.87 2.40
C GLU A 46 11.95 12.33 2.62
N ASP A 47 11.25 11.98 1.53
CA ASP A 47 9.84 11.58 1.57
C ASP A 47 9.68 10.07 1.63
N PHE A 48 8.64 9.63 2.33
CA PHE A 48 8.20 8.24 2.31
C PHE A 48 7.25 7.97 1.14
N GLY A 49 7.34 6.76 0.60
CA GLY A 49 6.48 6.25 -0.47
C GLY A 49 5.83 4.92 -0.09
N LEU A 50 4.64 4.69 -0.62
CA LEU A 50 4.02 3.38 -0.73
C LEU A 50 4.53 2.72 -2.02
N PHE A 51 5.11 1.54 -1.86
CA PHE A 51 5.58 0.72 -2.96
C PHE A 51 4.77 -0.57 -2.97
N VAL A 52 4.25 -0.97 -4.13
CA VAL A 52 3.64 -2.29 -4.32
C VAL A 52 4.45 -3.03 -5.37
N TYR A 53 5.06 -4.14 -4.99
CA TYR A 53 5.83 -5.00 -5.89
C TYR A 53 4.99 -6.18 -6.37
N ALA A 54 4.93 -6.40 -7.68
CA ALA A 54 4.19 -7.50 -8.30
C ALA A 54 4.66 -8.86 -7.81
N GLU A 55 3.74 -9.83 -7.70
CA GLU A 55 4.11 -11.19 -7.29
C GLU A 55 4.87 -11.98 -8.37
N GLU A 56 4.72 -11.61 -9.64
CA GLU A 56 5.21 -12.39 -10.78
C GLU A 56 6.68 -12.12 -11.10
N ASP A 57 7.07 -10.85 -11.12
CA ASP A 57 8.39 -10.39 -11.55
C ASP A 57 9.05 -9.39 -10.58
N ASN A 58 8.36 -9.04 -9.49
CA ASN A 58 8.80 -8.07 -8.50
C ASN A 58 9.01 -6.65 -9.09
N GLU A 59 8.38 -6.34 -10.22
CA GLU A 59 8.29 -4.97 -10.76
C GLU A 59 7.36 -4.11 -9.91
N ILE A 60 7.51 -2.79 -9.98
CA ILE A 60 6.68 -1.85 -9.22
C ILE A 60 5.32 -1.68 -9.92
N LEU A 61 4.25 -2.15 -9.28
CA LEU A 61 2.86 -1.92 -9.69
C LEU A 61 2.36 -0.54 -9.30
N LEU A 62 2.79 -0.05 -8.13
CA LEU A 62 2.41 1.27 -7.61
C LEU A 62 3.60 1.88 -6.87
N LEU A 63 3.88 3.13 -7.22
CA LEU A 63 4.69 4.05 -6.43
C LEU A 63 3.81 5.26 -6.12
N HIS A 64 3.54 5.52 -4.85
CA HIS A 64 2.78 6.68 -4.42
C HIS A 64 3.49 7.38 -3.27
N ARG A 65 3.82 8.67 -3.44
CA ARG A 65 4.39 9.48 -2.36
C ARG A 65 3.35 9.72 -1.28
N ILE A 66 3.70 9.45 -0.02
CA ILE A 66 2.79 9.70 1.08
C ILE A 66 2.58 11.21 1.23
N SER A 67 1.39 11.70 0.87
CA SER A 67 0.96 13.07 1.09
C SER A 67 0.74 13.36 2.59
N PRO A 68 1.16 14.54 3.09
CA PRO A 68 0.83 15.00 4.44
C PRO A 68 -0.65 15.40 4.61
N ASP A 69 -1.37 15.62 3.50
CA ASP A 69 -2.79 16.00 3.53
C ASP A 69 -3.68 14.81 3.93
N ASP A 70 -4.82 15.08 4.59
CA ASP A 70 -5.84 14.08 4.97
C ASP A 70 -6.65 13.57 3.75
N ILE A 71 -5.96 12.87 2.84
CA ILE A 71 -6.54 12.31 1.61
C ILE A 71 -6.86 10.81 1.70
N TYR A 72 -6.29 10.11 2.68
CA TYR A 72 -6.45 8.67 2.83
C TYR A 72 -7.71 8.33 3.62
N ARG A 73 -8.38 7.24 3.22
CA ARG A 73 -9.55 6.70 3.90
C ARG A 73 -9.35 5.21 4.11
N LYS A 74 -9.52 4.75 5.35
CA LYS A 74 -9.58 3.33 5.69
C LYS A 74 -11.04 2.85 5.66
N GLN A 75 -11.30 1.75 4.98
CA GLN A 75 -12.62 1.14 4.84
C GLN A 75 -12.55 -0.36 5.18
N GLU A 76 -13.58 -0.89 5.84
CA GLU A 76 -13.76 -2.33 6.16
C GLU A 76 -12.54 -3.02 6.81
N ASP A 77 -11.67 -2.26 7.47
CA ASP A 77 -10.39 -2.70 8.05
C ASP A 77 -9.36 -3.31 7.11
N THR A 78 -9.66 -3.44 5.82
CA THR A 78 -8.82 -4.10 4.81
C THR A 78 -8.61 -3.23 3.58
N ILE A 79 -9.21 -2.05 3.49
CA ILE A 79 -9.08 -1.18 2.32
C ILE A 79 -8.50 0.17 2.73
N ILE A 80 -7.51 0.64 2.00
CA ILE A 80 -7.01 2.01 2.06
C ILE A 80 -7.21 2.64 0.68
N SER A 81 -7.92 3.75 0.61
CA SER A 81 -8.21 4.46 -0.65
C SER A 81 -7.87 5.95 -0.55
N TRP A 82 -7.45 6.55 -1.66
CA TRP A 82 -7.19 7.98 -1.77
C TRP A 82 -7.35 8.45 -3.21
N ARG A 83 -7.52 9.77 -3.37
CA ARG A 83 -7.39 10.44 -4.66
C ARG A 83 -5.94 10.80 -4.89
N ASP A 84 -5.35 10.26 -5.95
CA ASP A 84 -4.00 10.60 -6.37
C ASP A 84 -3.94 12.09 -6.79
N PRO A 85 -3.10 12.92 -6.14
CA PRO A 85 -3.04 14.35 -6.43
C PRO A 85 -2.37 14.67 -7.78
N GLU A 86 -1.52 13.79 -8.29
CA GLU A 86 -0.79 14.01 -9.56
C GLU A 86 -1.67 13.61 -10.76
N CYS A 87 -2.33 12.46 -10.66
CA CYS A 87 -3.13 11.87 -11.73
C CYS A 87 -4.64 12.12 -11.58
N SER A 88 -5.08 12.78 -10.49
CA SER A 88 -6.49 13.05 -10.16
C SER A 88 -7.40 11.82 -10.20
N THR A 89 -6.84 10.62 -10.01
CA THR A 89 -7.52 9.33 -10.13
C THR A 89 -7.70 8.73 -8.76
N GLU A 90 -8.85 8.09 -8.50
CA GLU A 90 -9.05 7.37 -7.24
C GLU A 90 -8.29 6.03 -7.29
N LEU A 91 -7.52 5.77 -6.23
CA LEU A 91 -6.77 4.55 -6.02
C LEU A 91 -7.28 3.86 -4.76
N ALA A 92 -7.25 2.53 -4.76
CA ALA A 92 -7.54 1.73 -3.59
C ALA A 92 -6.59 0.54 -3.49
N LEU A 93 -6.12 0.27 -2.30
CA LEU A 93 -5.36 -0.91 -1.92
C LEU A 93 -6.27 -1.79 -1.09
N SER A 94 -6.54 -2.99 -1.59
CA SER A 94 -7.31 -4.00 -0.87
C SER A 94 -6.35 -5.05 -0.32
N PHE A 95 -6.26 -5.12 0.99
CA PHE A 95 -5.36 -5.99 1.72
C PHE A 95 -6.01 -7.36 1.92
N GLN A 96 -5.20 -8.41 1.76
CA GLN A 96 -5.65 -9.76 2.08
C GLN A 96 -5.93 -9.92 3.59
N GLU A 97 -5.13 -9.27 4.43
CA GLU A 97 -5.20 -9.37 5.89
C GLU A 97 -5.38 -7.99 6.53
N SER A 98 -6.30 -7.87 7.49
CA SER A 98 -6.57 -6.60 8.22
C SER A 98 -5.38 -6.15 9.08
N ALA A 99 -4.55 -7.08 9.53
CA ALA A 99 -3.31 -6.78 10.24
C ALA A 99 -2.33 -5.97 9.36
N GLY A 100 -2.20 -6.33 8.09
CA GLY A 100 -1.40 -5.59 7.11
C GLY A 100 -1.93 -4.21 6.81
N CYS A 101 -3.25 -4.12 6.60
CA CYS A 101 -3.93 -2.84 6.38
C CYS A 101 -3.70 -1.90 7.56
N SER A 102 -3.89 -2.40 8.79
CA SER A 102 -3.70 -1.59 10.00
C SER A 102 -2.24 -1.14 10.16
N TYR A 103 -1.27 -2.03 9.88
CA TYR A 103 0.15 -1.67 9.91
C TYR A 103 0.47 -0.53 8.94
N ILE A 104 0.05 -0.63 7.67
CA ILE A 104 0.32 0.43 6.67
C ILE A 104 -0.44 1.71 7.00
N TRP A 105 -1.69 1.60 7.44
CA TRP A 105 -2.47 2.75 7.88
C TRP A 105 -1.78 3.53 8.99
N ASP A 106 -1.25 2.83 10.00
CA ASP A 106 -0.53 3.46 11.11
C ASP A 106 0.75 4.16 10.62
N GLN A 107 1.47 3.60 9.64
CA GLN A 107 2.62 4.27 9.02
C GLN A 107 2.19 5.57 8.32
N ILE A 108 1.15 5.52 7.49
CA ILE A 108 0.62 6.72 6.80
C ILE A 108 0.23 7.80 7.81
N CYS A 109 -0.51 7.43 8.86
CA CYS A 109 -0.93 8.36 9.90
C CYS A 109 0.26 8.95 10.69
N ASN A 110 1.34 8.19 10.88
CA ASN A 110 2.53 8.71 11.53
C ASN A 110 3.24 9.74 10.65
N GLU A 111 3.35 9.49 9.35
CA GLU A 111 3.92 10.46 8.40
C GLU A 111 3.09 11.74 8.32
N GLN A 112 1.76 11.66 8.36
CA GLN A 112 0.87 12.84 8.37
C GLN A 112 0.94 13.67 9.67
N ARG A 113 1.50 13.12 10.75
CA ARG A 113 1.64 13.83 12.04
C ARG A 113 2.98 14.51 12.22
N ASN A 114 3.97 14.14 11.41
CA ASN A 114 5.34 14.61 11.52
C ASN A 114 5.54 15.91 10.72
#